data_AF-A0A3D0GKG1-F1
#
_entry.id   AF-A0A3D0GKG1-F1
#
_cell.length_a   1.000
_cell.length_b   1.000
_cell.length_c   1.000
_cell.angle_alpha   90.00
_cell.angle_beta   90.00
_cell.angle_gamma   90.00
#
_symmetry.space_group_name_H-M   'P 1'
#
loop_
_entity.id
_entity.type
_entity.pdbx_description
1 polymer ?
#
loop_
_entity_poly.entity_id
_entity_poly.type
_entity_poly.pdbx_seq_one_letter_code
_entity_poly.pdbx_strand_id
1 'polypeptide(L)' 'MVSAIEHITEIHQFYGAFMGPRFARKHVGWYFESMQLDRIFRSQFNALQTANEQLDFLNELSLSLKAKVA' A
#
# COMPACT_ATOMS: atom_id res chain seq x y z
N MET A 1 7.71 -14.62 -3.99
CA MET A 1 6.44 -14.06 -3.47
C MET A 1 6.81 -12.74 -2.82
N VAL A 2 6.64 -11.63 -3.53
CA VAL A 2 7.03 -10.29 -3.06
C VAL A 2 5.88 -9.72 -2.23
N SER A 3 6.17 -9.11 -1.09
CA SER A 3 5.16 -8.49 -0.24
C SER A 3 4.57 -7.23 -0.88
N ALA A 4 3.39 -6.81 -0.42
CA ALA A 4 2.75 -5.59 -0.91
C ALA A 4 3.64 -4.34 -0.74
N ILE A 5 4.37 -4.25 0.38
CA ILE A 5 5.26 -3.11 0.68
C ILE A 5 6.46 -3.10 -0.27
N GLU A 6 7.08 -4.26 -0.51
CA GLU A 6 8.21 -4.38 -1.42
C GLU A 6 7.81 -3.98 -2.85
N HIS A 7 6.69 -4.50 -3.37
CA HIS A 7 6.26 -4.16 -4.72
C HIS A 7 5.87 -2.68 -4.87
N ILE A 8 5.24 -2.09 -3.86
CA ILE A 8 4.91 -0.65 -3.89
C ILE A 8 6.19 0.20 -3.85
N THR A 9 7.21 -0.24 -3.11
CA THR A 9 8.54 0.38 -3.09
C THR A 9 9.21 0.32 -4.46
N GLU A 10 9.17 -0.83 -5.13
CA GLU A 10 9.68 -1.00 -6.51
C GLU A 10 8.96 -0.08 -7.50
N ILE A 11 7.63 0.04 -7.39
CA ILE A 11 6.83 0.97 -8.20
C ILE A 11 7.29 2.42 -7.97
N HIS A 12 7.51 2.82 -6.73
CA HIS A 12 7.99 4.17 -6.41
C HIS A 12 9.39 4.43 -6.98
N GLN A 13 10.30 3.46 -6.88
CA GLN A 13 11.65 3.55 -7.44
C GLN A 13 11.64 3.63 -8.97
N PHE A 14 10.79 2.84 -9.63
CA PHE A 14 10.72 2.80 -11.09
C PHE A 14 10.06 4.04 -11.69
N TYR A 15 8.93 4.49 -11.14
CA TYR A 15 8.15 5.62 -11.68
C TYR A 15 8.51 6.98 -11.07
N GLY A 16 9.33 7.00 -10.01
CA GLY A 16 9.76 8.22 -9.32
C GLY A 16 8.66 8.90 -8.50
N ALA A 17 9.00 10.01 -7.86
CA ALA A 17 8.18 10.65 -6.83
C ALA A 17 6.80 11.13 -7.32
N PHE A 18 6.66 11.52 -8.59
CA PHE A 18 5.40 12.04 -9.14
C PHE A 18 4.48 10.93 -9.65
N MET A 19 5.01 9.97 -10.42
CA MET A 19 4.20 8.91 -11.03
C MET A 19 4.09 7.68 -10.13
N GLY A 20 5.06 7.41 -9.27
CA GLY A 20 5.07 6.29 -8.33
C GLY A 20 3.79 6.18 -7.51
N PRO A 21 3.40 7.23 -6.75
CA PRO A 21 2.18 7.17 -5.94
C PRO A 21 0.90 6.94 -6.77
N ARG A 22 0.88 7.41 -8.01
CA ARG A 22 -0.25 7.23 -8.94
C ARG A 22 -0.35 5.78 -9.42
N PHE A 23 0.77 5.15 -9.74
CA PHE A 23 0.80 3.76 -10.15
C PHE A 23 0.57 2.82 -8.97
N ALA A 24 1.10 3.13 -7.78
CA ALA A 24 0.87 2.36 -6.56
C ALA A 24 -0.63 2.18 -6.25
N ARG A 25 -1.44 3.25 -6.38
CA ARG A 25 -2.91 3.20 -6.22
C ARG A 25 -3.62 2.22 -7.17
N LYS A 26 -3.04 1.95 -8.34
CA LYS A 26 -3.59 0.97 -9.29
C LYS A 26 -3.34 -0.48 -8.87
N HIS A 27 -2.32 -0.74 -8.04
CA HIS A 27 -1.92 -2.09 -7.62
C HIS A 27 -2.48 -2.45 -6.24
N VAL A 28 -2.63 -1.46 -5.35
CA VAL A 28 -3.04 -1.70 -3.96
C VAL A 28 -4.38 -2.43 -3.83
N GLY A 29 -5.29 -2.25 -4.79
CA GLY A 29 -6.59 -2.92 -4.82
C GLY A 29 -6.47 -4.44 -4.76
N TRP A 30 -5.55 -5.02 -5.54
CA TRP A 30 -5.32 -6.47 -5.56
C TRP A 30 -4.80 -6.98 -4.22
N TYR A 31 -3.91 -6.22 -3.57
CA TYR A 31 -3.40 -6.61 -2.25
C TYR A 31 -4.50 -6.61 -1.21
N PHE A 32 -5.29 -5.55 -1.13
CA PHE A 32 -6.36 -5.45 -0.13
C PHE A 32 -7.46 -6.48 -0.35
N GLU A 33 -7.80 -6.78 -1.60
CA GLU A 33 -8.73 -7.87 -1.94
C GLU A 33 -8.17 -9.24 -1.53
N SER A 34 -6.89 -9.52 -1.81
CA SER A 34 -6.25 -10.78 -1.42
C SER A 34 -6.16 -10.97 0.11
N MET A 35 -6.06 -9.87 0.85
CA MET A 35 -6.01 -9.83 2.32
C MET A 35 -7.40 -9.74 2.95
N GLN A 36 -8.48 -9.74 2.16
CA GLN A 36 -9.88 -9.61 2.63
C GLN A 36 -10.10 -8.35 3.49
N LEU A 37 -9.40 -7.26 3.16
CA LEU A 37 -9.54 -5.99 3.85
C LEU A 37 -10.77 -5.21 3.34
N ASP A 38 -11.39 -4.48 4.26
CA ASP A 38 -12.52 -3.60 3.94
C ASP A 38 -12.10 -2.52 2.92
N ARG A 39 -13.04 -2.13 2.05
CA ARG A 39 -12.92 -1.06 1.07
C ARG A 39 -12.49 0.27 1.70
N ILE A 40 -12.73 0.49 3.00
CA ILE A 40 -12.26 1.68 3.70
C ILE A 40 -10.74 1.87 3.61
N PHE A 41 -9.94 0.79 3.70
CA PHE A 41 -8.48 0.86 3.58
C PHE A 41 -8.05 1.29 2.18
N ARG A 42 -8.75 0.81 1.15
CA ARG A 42 -8.54 1.25 -0.24
C ARG A 42 -8.81 2.74 -0.40
N SER A 43 -9.91 3.22 0.19
CA SER A 43 -10.27 4.64 0.17
C SER A 43 -9.20 5.51 0.83
N GLN A 44 -8.75 5.10 2.03
CA GLN A 44 -7.68 5.78 2.78
C GLN A 44 -6.38 5.81 1.99
N PHE A 45 -5.92 4.67 1.46
CA PHE A 45 -4.69 4.61 0.66
C PHE A 45 -4.78 5.48 -0.61
N ASN A 46 -5.95 5.53 -1.25
CA ASN A 46 -6.14 6.31 -2.46
C ASN A 46 -6.07 7.83 -2.23
N ALA A 47 -6.28 8.30 -1.00
CA ALA A 47 -6.16 9.71 -0.64
C ALA A 47 -4.71 10.17 -0.46
N LEU A 48 -3.76 9.23 -0.30
CA LEU A 48 -2.34 9.51 -0.05
C LEU A 48 -1.67 10.02 -1.34
N GLN A 49 -0.87 11.09 -1.20
CA GLN A 49 -0.32 11.83 -2.33
C GLN A 49 1.14 11.49 -2.61
N THR A 50 1.88 11.11 -1.57
CA THR A 50 3.33 10.87 -1.64
C THR A 50 3.68 9.40 -1.48
N ALA A 51 4.90 9.06 -1.88
CA ALA A 51 5.44 7.71 -1.73
C ALA A 51 5.58 7.33 -0.24
N ASN A 52 6.12 8.24 0.58
CA ASN A 52 6.27 8.04 2.01
C ASN A 52 4.93 7.79 2.71
N GLU A 53 3.93 8.63 2.48
CA GLU A 53 2.59 8.43 3.07
C GLU A 53 2.02 7.04 2.75
N GLN A 54 2.18 6.58 1.50
CA GLN A 54 1.72 5.26 1.08
C GLN A 54 2.49 4.12 1.77
N LEU A 55 3.80 4.24 1.91
CA LEU A 55 4.62 3.22 2.58
C LEU A 55 4.35 3.19 4.09
N ASP A 56 4.24 4.36 4.73
CA ASP A 56 3.93 4.49 6.15
C ASP A 56 2.57 3.85 6.47
N PHE A 57 1.54 4.13 5.66
CA PHE A 57 0.23 3.50 5.78
C PHE A 57 0.32 1.96 5.71
N LEU A 58 1.07 1.41 4.76
CA LEU A 58 1.20 -0.04 4.61
C LEU A 58 1.97 -0.68 5.78
N ASN A 59 2.98 0.01 6.30
CA ASN A 59 3.72 -0.43 7.48
C ASN A 59 2.82 -0.45 8.73
N GLU A 60 2.08 0.62 8.98
CA GLU A 60 1.13 0.70 10.10
C GLU A 60 0.04 -0.37 10.01
N LEU A 61 -0.53 -0.55 8.82
CA LEU A 61 -1.52 -1.58 8.56
C LEU A 61 -0.96 -2.99 8.82
N SER A 62 0.26 -3.27 8.34
CA SER A 62 0.95 -4.55 8.55
C SER A 62 1.17 -4.83 10.04
N LEU A 63 1.58 -3.83 10.82
CA LEU A 63 1.72 -3.94 12.28
C LEU A 63 0.38 -4.20 12.96
N SER A 64 -0.67 -3.46 12.58
CA SER A 64 -2.02 -3.63 13.13
C SER A 64 -2.58 -5.03 12.86
N LEU A 65 -2.37 -5.58 11.67
CA LEU A 65 -2.80 -6.93 11.31
C LEU A 65 -2.05 -7.99 12.12
N LYS A 66 -0.73 -7.86 12.28
CA LYS A 66 0.07 -8.77 13.12
C LYS A 66 -0.40 -8.76 14.58
N ALA A 67 -0.70 -7.59 15.12
CA ALA A 67 -1.17 -7.44 16.50
C ALA A 67 -2.57 -8.03 16.76
N LYS A 68 -3.42 -8.17 15.72
CA LYS A 68 -4.76 -8.79 15.84
C LYS A 68 -4.74 -10.32 15.79
N VAL A 69 -3.66 -10.90 15.28
CA VAL A 69 -3.51 -12.36 15.09
C VAL A 69 -2.61 -12.98 16.17
N ALA A 70 -1.83 -12.16 16.88
CA ALA A 70 -1.07 -12.54 18.06
C ALA A 70 -1.97 -12.57 19.31
#